data_AF-A0A4S2M4M0-F1
#
_entry.id   AF-A0A4S2M4M0-F1
#
_cell.length_a   1.000
_cell.length_b   1.000
_cell.length_c   1.000
_cell.angle_alpha   90.00
_cell.angle_beta   90.00
_cell.angle_gamma   90.00
#
_symmetry.space_group_name_H-M   'P 1'
#
loop_
_entity.id
_entity.type
_entity.pdbx_description
1 polymer ?
#
loop_
_entity_poly.entity_id
_entity_poly.type
_entity_poly.pdbx_seq_one_letter_code
_entity_poly.pdbx_strand_id
1 'polypeptide(L)'
;MDKSFKLLDVEDIDARPAATTLYQAIEEKGRFMGRTNILYSIVLVGKVSPHVADRREVAAYFEGLLMQFKPPDQITGLLLIYPYHVVNIIETSFRTMMRILRALNESERIINCYIAHYTDILNKDLPEDEEPRRFTCFDEATIEEIAERPTLAPLIHNRILFVKDNLVHRIYRTYEMLPFDMEPVSLNQYDSSESDEKRFLETLSQLIRLGVFLSEEPMKGQEEYVPEIFKMKLTKILRHLREEHPELVPQQVTVGYFSELSNYPGIIPVQEYLNFYDMPYEITLQSGTTWEHLLLLSY
;
A
#
# COMPACT_ATOMS: atom_id res chain seq x y z
N MET A 1 -22.88 -25.21 21.19
CA MET A 1 -23.90 -25.02 20.14
C MET A 1 -23.24 -24.20 19.05
N ASP A 2 -22.99 -24.87 17.93
CA ASP A 2 -22.46 -24.33 16.69
C ASP A 2 -23.22 -23.08 16.23
N LYS A 3 -22.50 -22.00 15.93
CA LYS A 3 -22.99 -20.92 15.06
C LYS A 3 -21.93 -20.62 14.03
N SER A 4 -21.93 -21.45 12.99
CA SER A 4 -21.29 -21.15 11.72
C SER A 4 -21.88 -19.86 11.15
N PHE A 5 -21.00 -18.88 10.91
CA PHE A 5 -21.32 -17.64 10.22
C PHE A 5 -21.62 -17.99 8.76
N LYS A 6 -22.91 -18.09 8.41
CA LYS A 6 -23.33 -18.23 7.00
C LYS A 6 -23.32 -16.84 6.36
N LEU A 7 -22.45 -16.65 5.37
CA LEU A 7 -22.55 -15.56 4.41
C LEU A 7 -23.98 -15.57 3.81
N LEU A 8 -24.63 -14.42 3.82
CA LEU A 8 -25.93 -14.22 3.20
C LEU A 8 -25.77 -14.32 1.67
N ASP A 9 -26.48 -15.28 1.08
CA ASP A 9 -26.71 -15.36 -0.36
C ASP A 9 -27.54 -14.13 -0.79
N VAL A 10 -26.96 -13.27 -1.61
CA VAL A 10 -27.69 -12.18 -2.28
C VAL A 10 -28.17 -12.73 -3.62
N GLU A 11 -29.48 -12.92 -3.72
CA GLU A 11 -30.14 -13.33 -4.97
C GLU A 11 -29.92 -12.27 -6.07
N ASP A 12 -29.65 -12.82 -7.26
CA ASP A 12 -29.34 -12.18 -8.52
C ASP A 12 -30.50 -11.26 -8.98
N ILE A 13 -30.30 -9.94 -8.91
CA ILE A 13 -31.25 -8.93 -9.44
C ILE A 13 -30.53 -8.09 -10.50
N ASP A 14 -31.08 -8.19 -11.70
CA ASP A 14 -30.89 -7.37 -12.89
C ASP A 14 -29.60 -7.53 -13.71
N ALA A 15 -29.74 -8.36 -14.76
CA ALA A 15 -28.98 -8.30 -16.00
C ALA A 15 -29.15 -6.93 -16.70
N ARG A 16 -28.45 -5.90 -16.20
CA ARG A 16 -28.07 -4.74 -17.01
C ARG A 16 -26.92 -5.18 -17.94
N PRO A 17 -26.84 -4.72 -19.20
CA PRO A 17 -25.64 -4.94 -19.99
C PRO A 17 -24.46 -4.41 -19.18
N ALA A 18 -23.51 -5.28 -18.86
CA ALA A 18 -22.40 -4.97 -17.97
C ALA A 18 -21.68 -3.73 -18.52
N ALA A 19 -21.88 -2.59 -17.85
CA ALA A 19 -21.21 -1.37 -18.24
C ALA A 19 -19.70 -1.64 -18.09
N THR A 20 -18.95 -1.50 -19.19
CA THR A 20 -17.49 -1.68 -19.19
C THR A 20 -16.91 -0.75 -18.13
N THR A 21 -16.13 -1.26 -17.18
CA THR A 21 -15.50 -0.39 -16.16
C THR A 21 -14.28 0.33 -16.75
N LEU A 22 -13.80 1.40 -16.11
CA LEU A 22 -12.57 2.08 -16.54
C LEU A 22 -11.38 1.10 -16.57
N TYR A 23 -11.30 0.20 -15.58
CA TYR A 23 -10.31 -0.88 -15.56
C TYR A 23 -10.38 -1.75 -16.83
N GLN A 24 -11.57 -2.21 -17.21
CA GLN A 24 -11.78 -3.04 -18.40
C GLN A 24 -11.46 -2.26 -19.69
N ALA A 25 -11.88 -1.01 -19.79
CA ALA A 25 -11.60 -0.15 -20.94
C ALA A 25 -10.10 0.08 -21.14
N ILE A 26 -9.35 0.27 -20.06
CA ILE A 26 -7.88 0.41 -20.08
C ILE A 26 -7.22 -0.93 -20.45
N GLU A 27 -7.70 -2.05 -19.91
CA GLU A 27 -7.15 -3.38 -20.23
C GLU A 27 -7.38 -3.74 -21.71
N GLU A 28 -8.57 -3.49 -22.25
CA GLU A 28 -8.92 -3.73 -23.65
C GLU A 28 -8.16 -2.80 -24.61
N LYS A 29 -8.09 -1.48 -24.31
CA LYS A 29 -7.33 -0.52 -25.12
C LYS A 29 -5.82 -0.74 -25.03
N GLY A 30 -5.29 -1.11 -23.86
CA GLY A 30 -3.86 -1.42 -23.68
C GLY A 30 -3.43 -2.62 -24.52
N ARG A 31 -4.28 -3.65 -24.62
CA ARG A 31 -4.12 -4.78 -25.54
C ARG A 31 -4.20 -4.33 -27.01
N PHE A 32 -5.12 -3.43 -27.35
CA PHE A 32 -5.32 -2.93 -28.72
C PHE A 32 -4.19 -2.02 -29.23
N MET A 33 -3.62 -1.17 -28.36
CA MET A 33 -2.54 -0.24 -28.71
C MET A 33 -1.14 -0.87 -28.71
N GLY A 34 -1.01 -2.18 -28.43
CA GLY A 34 0.29 -2.84 -28.25
C GLY A 34 1.10 -2.33 -27.05
N ARG A 35 0.50 -1.51 -26.16
CA ARG A 35 1.10 -1.00 -24.92
C ARG A 35 0.89 -1.99 -23.77
N THR A 36 1.24 -3.24 -24.01
CA THR A 36 1.00 -4.34 -23.05
C THR A 36 1.82 -4.24 -21.77
N ASN A 37 2.84 -3.37 -21.72
CA ASN A 37 3.80 -3.26 -20.61
C ASN A 37 4.04 -1.80 -20.16
N ILE A 38 2.98 -1.00 -19.94
CA ILE A 38 3.15 0.25 -19.19
C ILE A 38 3.44 -0.13 -17.74
N LEU A 39 4.62 0.26 -17.27
CA LEU A 39 5.06 0.03 -15.90
C LEU A 39 4.62 1.21 -15.02
N TYR A 40 4.09 0.88 -13.85
CA TYR A 40 3.63 1.82 -12.84
C TYR A 40 4.51 1.72 -11.60
N SER A 41 4.77 2.84 -10.92
CA SER A 41 5.28 2.87 -9.55
C SER A 41 4.18 3.42 -8.65
N ILE A 42 3.86 2.69 -7.60
CA ILE A 42 2.93 3.12 -6.57
C ILE A 42 3.64 3.19 -5.22
N VAL A 43 3.39 4.27 -4.48
CA VAL A 43 3.88 4.47 -3.11
C VAL A 43 2.68 4.36 -2.17
N LEU A 44 2.68 3.32 -1.36
CA LEU A 44 1.66 3.02 -0.36
C LEU A 44 2.19 3.30 1.04
N VAL A 45 1.30 3.77 1.92
CA VAL A 45 1.50 3.77 3.36
C VAL A 45 0.39 2.99 4.04
N GLY A 46 0.71 2.35 5.15
CA GLY A 46 -0.27 1.60 5.93
C GLY A 46 0.14 1.52 7.39
N LYS A 47 -0.84 1.32 8.26
CA LYS A 47 -0.65 1.04 9.69
C LYS A 47 -0.60 -0.47 9.89
N VAL A 48 0.37 -0.93 10.68
CA VAL A 48 0.45 -2.33 11.10
C VAL A 48 -0.75 -2.64 11.99
N SER A 49 -1.46 -3.71 11.67
CA SER A 49 -2.67 -4.10 12.37
C SER A 49 -2.36 -4.58 13.79
N PRO A 50 -3.24 -4.33 14.79
CA PRO A 50 -2.97 -4.68 16.19
C PRO A 50 -2.79 -6.18 16.50
N HIS A 51 -3.15 -7.08 15.58
CA HIS A 51 -2.94 -8.52 15.76
C HIS A 51 -1.49 -8.95 15.45
N VAL A 52 -0.72 -8.09 14.79
CA VAL A 52 0.64 -8.39 14.33
C VAL A 52 1.61 -8.10 15.46
N ALA A 53 2.24 -9.14 15.99
CA ALA A 53 3.19 -9.02 17.09
C ALA A 53 4.64 -8.84 16.59
N ASP A 54 5.03 -9.55 15.53
CA ASP A 54 6.35 -9.45 14.92
C ASP A 54 6.30 -8.79 13.53
N ARG A 55 7.12 -7.76 13.33
CA ARG A 55 7.33 -7.11 12.02
C ARG A 55 7.75 -8.07 10.91
N ARG A 56 8.30 -9.24 11.25
CA ARG A 56 8.62 -10.31 10.27
C ARG A 56 7.38 -10.88 9.61
N GLU A 57 6.24 -10.86 10.29
CA GLU A 57 4.96 -11.29 9.71
C GLU A 57 4.54 -10.38 8.55
N VAL A 58 4.81 -9.07 8.67
CA VAL A 58 4.60 -8.10 7.57
C VAL A 58 5.43 -8.47 6.35
N ALA A 59 6.72 -8.75 6.55
CA ALA A 59 7.61 -9.16 5.46
C ALA A 59 7.14 -10.49 4.82
N ALA A 60 6.81 -11.48 5.64
CA ALA A 60 6.34 -12.79 5.18
C ALA A 60 5.02 -12.70 4.39
N TYR A 61 4.09 -11.84 4.83
CA TYR A 61 2.84 -11.59 4.10
C TYR A 61 3.12 -11.04 2.70
N PHE A 62 3.95 -10.00 2.59
CA PHE A 62 4.29 -9.44 1.28
C PHE A 62 5.07 -10.41 0.42
N GLU A 63 5.97 -11.21 0.99
CA GLU A 63 6.66 -12.26 0.25
C GLU A 63 5.66 -13.27 -0.34
N GLY A 64 4.74 -13.77 0.49
CA GLY A 64 3.69 -14.70 0.09
C GLY A 64 2.71 -14.11 -0.94
N LEU A 65 2.31 -12.84 -0.78
CA LEU A 65 1.45 -12.14 -1.72
C LEU A 65 2.14 -11.98 -3.08
N LEU A 66 3.40 -11.52 -3.08
CA LEU A 66 4.15 -11.25 -4.30
C LEU A 66 4.52 -12.53 -5.06
N MET A 67 4.77 -13.64 -4.36
CA MET A 67 5.02 -14.96 -4.97
C MET A 67 3.83 -15.50 -5.79
N GLN A 68 2.61 -15.00 -5.56
CA GLN A 68 1.43 -15.39 -6.35
C GLN A 68 1.46 -14.85 -7.78
N PHE A 69 2.32 -13.86 -8.06
CA PHE A 69 2.44 -13.23 -9.37
C PHE A 69 3.60 -13.88 -10.15
N LYS A 70 3.25 -14.59 -11.23
CA LYS A 70 4.23 -15.24 -12.12
C LYS A 70 4.67 -14.29 -13.25
N PRO A 71 5.85 -14.51 -13.86
CA PRO A 71 6.27 -13.79 -15.06
C PRO A 71 5.19 -13.80 -16.16
N PRO A 72 5.05 -12.71 -16.96
CA PRO A 72 6.00 -11.61 -17.14
C PRO A 72 5.87 -10.45 -16.13
N ASP A 73 4.94 -10.55 -15.17
CA ASP A 73 4.65 -9.51 -14.16
C ASP A 73 5.72 -9.46 -13.06
N GLN A 74 6.96 -9.12 -13.43
CA GLN A 74 8.02 -8.91 -12.45
C GLN A 74 7.61 -7.76 -11.52
N ILE A 75 7.68 -7.99 -10.22
CA ILE A 75 7.45 -6.96 -9.21
C ILE A 75 8.82 -6.57 -8.64
N THR A 76 9.11 -5.27 -8.68
CA THR A 76 10.32 -4.68 -8.07
C THR A 76 9.88 -3.57 -7.14
N GLY A 77 10.73 -3.14 -6.22
CA GLY A 77 10.34 -2.14 -5.25
C GLY A 77 11.06 -2.24 -3.92
N LEU A 78 10.48 -1.57 -2.92
CA LEU A 78 11.03 -1.47 -1.58
C LEU A 78 9.90 -1.41 -0.55
N LEU A 79 9.97 -2.28 0.45
CA LEU A 79 9.11 -2.24 1.62
C LEU A 79 9.92 -1.79 2.85
N LEU A 80 9.61 -0.61 3.37
CA LEU A 80 10.13 -0.11 4.64
C LEU A 80 9.15 -0.47 5.76
N ILE A 81 9.60 -1.22 6.77
CA ILE A 81 8.76 -1.70 7.86
C ILE A 81 9.20 -1.01 9.15
N TYR A 82 8.39 -0.07 9.62
CA TYR A 82 8.54 0.60 10.91
C TYR A 82 7.78 -0.18 11.99
N PRO A 83 8.02 0.09 13.29
CA PRO A 83 7.26 -0.53 14.39
C PRO A 83 5.74 -0.55 14.23
N TYR A 84 5.13 0.55 13.76
CA TYR A 84 3.65 0.64 13.63
C TYR A 84 3.14 0.96 12.24
N HIS A 85 4.03 1.20 11.28
CA HIS A 85 3.65 1.66 9.95
C HIS A 85 4.56 1.06 8.88
N VAL A 86 4.12 1.11 7.64
CA VAL A 86 4.92 0.71 6.49
C VAL A 86 4.90 1.78 5.41
N VAL A 87 5.98 1.82 4.62
CA VAL A 87 5.98 2.43 3.30
C VAL A 87 6.28 1.33 2.29
N ASN A 88 5.41 1.13 1.31
CA ASN A 88 5.59 0.11 0.28
C ASN A 88 5.62 0.75 -1.11
N ILE A 89 6.77 0.69 -1.76
CA ILE A 89 6.98 1.15 -3.13
C ILE A 89 6.94 -0.07 -4.03
N ILE A 90 6.01 -0.11 -4.98
CA ILE A 90 5.82 -1.25 -5.88
C ILE A 90 5.89 -0.77 -7.32
N GLU A 91 6.78 -1.39 -8.10
CA GLU A 91 6.90 -1.21 -9.54
C GLU A 91 6.40 -2.45 -10.28
N THR A 92 5.30 -2.33 -11.02
CA THR A 92 4.71 -3.45 -11.76
C THR A 92 3.74 -2.99 -12.85
N SER A 93 3.19 -3.92 -13.63
CA SER A 93 2.16 -3.62 -14.63
C SER A 93 0.88 -3.14 -13.95
N PHE A 94 0.08 -2.33 -14.66
CA PHE A 94 -1.22 -1.87 -14.14
C PHE A 94 -2.11 -3.00 -13.63
N ARG A 95 -2.16 -4.10 -14.39
CA ARG A 95 -2.96 -5.30 -14.05
C ARG A 95 -2.54 -5.90 -12.71
N THR A 96 -1.23 -6.06 -12.51
CA THR A 96 -0.69 -6.63 -11.27
C THR A 96 -0.82 -5.67 -10.10
N MET A 97 -0.59 -4.38 -10.33
CA MET A 97 -0.84 -3.33 -9.33
C MET A 97 -2.28 -3.40 -8.80
N MET A 98 -3.27 -3.42 -9.69
CA MET A 98 -4.68 -3.48 -9.28
C MET A 98 -5.03 -4.79 -8.53
N ARG A 99 -4.39 -5.91 -8.86
CA ARG A 99 -4.57 -7.17 -8.11
C ARG A 99 -3.99 -7.09 -6.70
N ILE A 100 -2.81 -6.49 -6.54
CA ILE A 100 -2.19 -6.26 -5.22
C ILE A 100 -3.09 -5.35 -4.38
N LEU A 101 -3.54 -4.22 -4.95
CA LEU A 101 -4.42 -3.29 -4.25
C LEU A 101 -5.74 -3.94 -3.81
N ARG A 102 -6.36 -4.77 -4.66
CA ARG A 102 -7.57 -5.52 -4.29
C ARG A 102 -7.32 -6.53 -3.17
N ALA A 103 -6.18 -7.23 -3.18
CA ALA A 103 -5.83 -8.16 -2.11
C ALA A 103 -5.62 -7.46 -0.76
N LEU A 104 -4.91 -6.33 -0.77
CA LEU A 104 -4.73 -5.48 0.42
C LEU A 104 -6.07 -4.95 0.94
N ASN A 105 -6.91 -4.43 0.04
CA ASN A 105 -8.20 -3.86 0.38
C ASN A 105 -9.18 -4.87 0.97
N GLU A 106 -9.29 -6.06 0.35
CA GLU A 106 -10.20 -7.09 0.85
C GLU A 106 -9.79 -7.56 2.25
N SER A 107 -8.50 -7.73 2.48
CA SER A 107 -8.06 -8.08 3.81
C SER A 107 -8.26 -6.96 4.83
N GLU A 108 -7.93 -5.72 4.46
CA GLU A 108 -8.15 -4.57 5.33
C GLU A 108 -9.64 -4.49 5.74
N ARG A 109 -10.55 -4.72 4.79
CA ARG A 109 -11.99 -4.77 5.04
C ARG A 109 -12.35 -5.83 6.08
N ILE A 110 -11.83 -7.05 5.95
CA ILE A 110 -12.08 -8.14 6.91
C ILE A 110 -11.57 -7.76 8.30
N ILE A 111 -10.33 -7.27 8.42
CA ILE A 111 -9.76 -6.85 9.70
C ILE A 111 -10.55 -5.70 10.32
N ASN A 112 -10.98 -4.71 9.51
CA ASN A 112 -11.81 -3.62 9.98
C ASN A 112 -13.18 -4.09 10.49
N CYS A 113 -13.75 -5.17 9.95
CA CYS A 113 -14.95 -5.79 10.51
C CYS A 113 -14.70 -6.36 11.91
N TYR A 114 -13.56 -7.03 12.14
CA TYR A 114 -13.17 -7.47 13.50
C TYR A 114 -13.00 -6.26 14.43
N ILE A 115 -12.27 -5.23 14.01
CA ILE A 115 -12.05 -4.02 14.82
C ILE A 115 -13.39 -3.36 15.18
N ALA A 116 -14.30 -3.18 14.23
CA ALA A 116 -15.62 -2.59 14.46
C ALA A 116 -16.42 -3.42 15.47
N HIS A 117 -16.46 -4.75 15.30
CA HIS A 117 -17.16 -5.64 16.23
C HIS A 117 -16.62 -5.54 17.66
N TYR A 118 -15.30 -5.52 17.84
CA TYR A 118 -14.69 -5.36 19.16
C TYR A 118 -14.90 -3.96 19.74
N THR A 119 -14.88 -2.93 18.90
CA THR A 119 -15.17 -1.55 19.31
C THR A 119 -16.61 -1.43 19.82
N ASP A 120 -17.56 -2.07 19.16
CA ASP A 120 -18.97 -2.11 19.58
C ASP A 120 -19.12 -2.83 20.92
N ILE A 121 -18.44 -3.97 21.11
CA ILE A 121 -18.45 -4.69 22.39
C ILE A 121 -17.84 -3.84 23.51
N LEU A 122 -16.69 -3.21 23.24
CA LEU A 122 -15.95 -2.40 24.21
C LEU A 122 -16.77 -1.19 24.71
N ASN A 123 -17.63 -0.65 23.84
CA ASN A 123 -18.43 0.55 24.11
C ASN A 123 -19.91 0.26 24.35
N LYS A 124 -20.34 -1.01 24.38
CA LYS A 124 -21.75 -1.41 24.47
C LYS A 124 -22.47 -0.84 25.69
N ASP A 125 -21.78 -0.83 26.82
CA ASP A 125 -22.31 -0.40 28.12
C ASP A 125 -21.74 0.97 28.55
N LEU A 126 -21.15 1.71 27.60
CA LEU A 126 -20.59 3.03 27.88
C LEU A 126 -21.73 4.06 27.98
N PRO A 127 -21.77 4.90 29.03
CA PRO A 127 -22.71 6.01 29.12
C PRO A 127 -22.61 6.95 27.90
N GLU A 128 -23.74 7.51 27.44
CA GLU A 128 -23.77 8.42 26.27
C GLU A 128 -22.94 9.70 26.47
N ASP A 129 -22.66 10.07 27.71
CA ASP A 129 -21.87 11.24 28.10
C ASP A 129 -20.35 10.98 28.20
N GLU A 130 -19.90 9.73 28.05
CA GLU A 130 -18.48 9.37 28.07
C GLU A 130 -17.89 9.24 26.65
N GLU A 131 -16.61 9.61 26.50
CA GLU A 131 -15.91 9.44 25.22
C GLU A 131 -15.73 7.95 24.87
N PRO A 132 -16.01 7.52 23.63
CA PRO A 132 -15.82 6.15 23.19
C PRO A 132 -14.39 5.66 23.45
N ARG A 133 -14.28 4.52 24.11
CA ARG A 133 -13.01 3.82 24.32
C ARG A 133 -12.49 3.37 22.97
N ARG A 134 -11.22 3.69 22.70
CA ARG A 134 -10.53 3.31 21.47
C ARG A 134 -10.11 1.84 21.53
N PHE A 135 -10.37 1.11 20.45
CA PHE A 135 -9.80 -0.21 20.27
C PHE A 135 -8.26 -0.15 20.21
N THR A 136 -7.59 -1.05 20.93
CA THR A 136 -6.12 -1.05 21.04
C THR A 136 -5.50 -2.41 20.71
N CYS A 137 -6.15 -3.52 21.02
CA CYS A 137 -5.67 -4.86 20.72
C CYS A 137 -6.80 -5.90 20.68
N PHE A 138 -6.53 -7.02 20.02
CA PHE A 138 -7.36 -8.22 20.06
C PHE A 138 -7.00 -9.09 21.27
N ASP A 139 -7.92 -9.94 21.71
CA ASP A 139 -7.60 -11.02 22.64
C ASP A 139 -6.77 -12.12 21.96
N GLU A 140 -6.09 -12.92 22.78
CA GLU A 140 -5.16 -13.97 22.32
C GLU A 140 -5.82 -15.00 21.40
N ALA A 141 -7.05 -15.42 21.71
CA ALA A 141 -7.78 -16.40 20.89
C ALA A 141 -8.10 -15.87 19.49
N THR A 142 -8.43 -14.58 19.38
CA THR A 142 -8.71 -13.92 18.10
C THR A 142 -7.44 -13.71 17.29
N ILE A 143 -6.32 -13.38 17.95
CA ILE A 143 -5.01 -13.30 17.29
C ILE A 143 -4.65 -14.66 16.68
N GLU A 144 -4.85 -15.76 17.41
CA GLU A 144 -4.64 -17.12 16.90
C GLU A 144 -5.55 -17.42 15.69
N GLU A 145 -6.85 -17.10 15.77
CA GLU A 145 -7.78 -17.28 14.63
C GLU A 145 -7.35 -16.49 13.39
N ILE A 146 -6.90 -15.24 13.57
CA ILE A 146 -6.44 -14.38 12.47
C ILE A 146 -5.13 -14.94 11.90
N ALA A 147 -4.20 -15.39 12.74
CA ALA A 147 -2.91 -15.94 12.33
C ALA A 147 -3.05 -17.24 11.52
N GLU A 148 -4.09 -18.03 11.75
CA GLU A 148 -4.40 -19.22 10.93
C GLU A 148 -4.82 -18.87 9.49
N ARG A 149 -5.14 -17.61 9.19
CA ARG A 149 -5.57 -17.15 7.87
C ARG A 149 -4.45 -16.36 7.18
N PRO A 150 -3.55 -17.01 6.43
CA PRO A 150 -2.38 -16.36 5.82
C PRO A 150 -2.75 -15.33 4.73
N THR A 151 -4.01 -15.32 4.29
CA THR A 151 -4.53 -14.34 3.33
C THR A 151 -4.82 -12.98 3.95
N LEU A 152 -4.85 -12.88 5.29
CA LEU A 152 -5.10 -11.62 5.95
C LEU A 152 -3.83 -10.76 5.97
N ALA A 153 -3.90 -9.62 5.29
CA ALA A 153 -2.97 -8.52 5.34
C ALA A 153 -2.76 -8.04 6.78
N PRO A 154 -1.49 -7.84 7.16
CA PRO A 154 -1.11 -7.31 8.46
C PRO A 154 -1.29 -5.78 8.52
N LEU A 155 -2.01 -5.18 7.57
CA LEU A 155 -2.12 -3.73 7.42
C LEU A 155 -3.56 -3.24 7.43
N ILE A 156 -3.76 -2.08 8.03
CA ILE A 156 -4.99 -1.28 8.01
C ILE A 156 -4.67 0.17 7.65
N HIS A 157 -5.68 0.95 7.31
CA HIS A 157 -5.53 2.32 6.83
C HIS A 157 -4.55 2.43 5.65
N ASN A 158 -4.69 1.54 4.66
CA ASN A 158 -3.83 1.57 3.49
C ASN A 158 -4.20 2.77 2.61
N ARG A 159 -3.24 3.64 2.35
CA ARG A 159 -3.40 4.84 1.52
C ARG A 159 -2.30 4.95 0.48
N ILE A 160 -2.65 5.51 -0.66
CA ILE A 160 -1.77 5.78 -1.79
C ILE A 160 -1.27 7.21 -1.64
N LEU A 161 0.04 7.37 -1.53
CA LEU A 161 0.69 8.68 -1.57
C LEU A 161 0.87 9.13 -3.01
N PHE A 162 1.32 8.24 -3.89
CA PHE A 162 1.74 8.63 -5.22
C PHE A 162 1.63 7.46 -6.20
N VAL A 163 1.16 7.76 -7.42
CA VAL A 163 1.15 6.82 -8.54
C VAL A 163 1.84 7.49 -9.72
N LYS A 164 2.89 6.84 -10.22
CA LYS A 164 3.56 7.23 -11.46
C LYS A 164 3.26 6.19 -12.53
N ASP A 165 2.75 6.64 -13.66
CA ASP A 165 2.57 5.82 -14.84
C ASP A 165 3.76 5.95 -15.81
N ASN A 166 3.71 5.13 -16.87
CA ASN A 166 4.63 5.21 -18.00
C ASN A 166 6.12 5.27 -17.63
N LEU A 167 6.52 4.45 -16.66
CA LEU A 167 7.92 4.29 -16.32
C LEU A 167 8.69 3.73 -17.52
N VAL A 168 9.66 4.50 -18.00
CA VAL A 168 10.55 4.09 -19.09
C VAL A 168 11.43 2.91 -18.65
N HIS A 169 11.91 2.97 -17.40
CA HIS A 169 12.74 1.94 -16.77
C HIS A 169 12.35 1.79 -15.30
N ARG A 170 12.53 0.58 -14.75
CA ARG A 170 12.42 0.30 -13.31
C ARG A 170 13.51 1.04 -12.55
N ILE A 171 13.17 1.70 -11.46
CA ILE A 171 14.16 2.25 -10.51
C ILE A 171 14.75 1.11 -9.70
N TYR A 172 13.91 0.16 -9.29
CA TYR A 172 14.30 -0.98 -8.46
C TYR A 172 14.56 -2.21 -9.32
N ARG A 173 15.66 -2.93 -9.07
CA ARG A 173 16.00 -4.16 -9.81
C ARG A 173 15.36 -5.41 -9.20
N THR A 174 15.16 -5.39 -7.89
CA THR A 174 14.55 -6.44 -7.08
C THR A 174 13.48 -5.82 -6.18
N TYR A 175 12.67 -6.67 -5.53
CA TYR A 175 11.80 -6.22 -4.46
C TYR A 175 12.51 -6.50 -3.13
N GLU A 176 12.91 -5.46 -2.42
CA GLU A 176 13.64 -5.56 -1.15
C GLU A 176 12.75 -5.19 0.03
N MET A 177 13.00 -5.81 1.19
CA MET A 177 12.30 -5.53 2.43
C MET A 177 13.29 -5.10 3.50
N LEU A 178 13.02 -3.98 4.16
CA LEU A 178 13.88 -3.39 5.17
C LEU A 178 13.07 -3.14 6.46
N PRO A 179 13.15 -4.05 7.44
CA PRO A 179 12.63 -3.80 8.77
C PRO A 179 13.56 -2.91 9.59
N PHE A 180 13.01 -1.85 10.18
CA PHE A 180 13.73 -0.95 11.06
C PHE A 180 13.66 -1.38 12.50
N ASP A 181 14.82 -1.40 13.17
CA ASP A 181 14.92 -1.64 14.60
C ASP A 181 15.00 -0.33 15.36
N MET A 182 13.85 0.20 15.76
CA MET A 182 13.76 1.49 16.45
C MET A 182 12.63 1.49 17.47
N GLU A 183 12.76 2.38 18.45
CA GLU A 183 11.70 2.63 19.42
C GLU A 183 10.47 3.23 18.74
N PRO A 184 9.26 2.75 19.09
CA PRO A 184 8.03 3.29 18.56
C PRO A 184 7.81 4.74 19.00
N VAL A 185 7.61 5.64 18.04
CA VAL A 185 7.25 7.03 18.32
C VAL A 185 5.74 7.20 18.20
N SER A 186 5.11 7.77 19.24
CA SER A 186 3.67 8.00 19.29
C SER A 186 3.27 9.18 18.40
N LEU A 187 2.23 8.99 17.58
CA LEU A 187 1.64 10.04 16.75
C LEU A 187 1.06 11.21 17.55
N ASN A 188 0.64 10.97 18.79
CA ASN A 188 0.05 12.01 19.65
C ASN A 188 1.04 13.11 20.05
N GLN A 189 2.35 12.86 19.89
CA GLN A 189 3.42 13.82 20.18
C GLN A 189 3.85 14.62 18.94
N TYR A 190 3.20 14.39 17.80
CA TYR A 190 3.57 15.02 16.54
C TYR A 190 2.93 16.41 16.41
N ASP A 191 3.74 17.46 16.45
CA ASP A 191 3.29 18.84 16.22
C ASP A 191 2.92 19.03 14.75
N SER A 192 1.65 19.31 14.49
CA SER A 192 1.09 19.40 13.15
C SER A 192 1.13 20.81 12.55
N SER A 193 2.02 21.70 13.00
CA SER A 193 2.06 23.12 12.58
C SER A 193 2.33 23.37 11.09
N GLU A 194 3.01 22.45 10.42
CA GLU A 194 3.27 22.49 8.97
C GLU A 194 2.08 21.98 8.12
N SER A 195 1.92 22.51 6.88
CA SER A 195 0.87 22.07 5.96
C SER A 195 1.10 20.65 5.43
N ASP A 196 0.02 19.90 5.25
CA ASP A 196 0.06 18.53 4.73
C ASP A 196 0.74 18.44 3.35
N GLU A 197 0.48 19.41 2.47
CA GLU A 197 1.08 19.48 1.13
C GLU A 197 2.60 19.57 1.20
N LYS A 198 3.14 20.41 2.09
CA LYS A 198 4.59 20.56 2.23
C LYS A 198 5.22 19.27 2.73
N ARG A 199 4.63 18.65 3.75
CA ARG A 199 5.09 17.34 4.27
C ARG A 199 5.04 16.26 3.20
N PHE A 200 3.95 16.24 2.43
CA PHE A 200 3.74 15.29 1.36
C PHE A 200 4.86 15.40 0.32
N LEU A 201 5.12 16.62 -0.18
CA LEU A 201 6.18 16.88 -1.17
C LEU A 201 7.57 16.55 -0.64
N GLU A 202 7.88 16.91 0.61
CA GLU A 202 9.16 16.60 1.24
C GLU A 202 9.36 15.08 1.39
N THR A 203 8.33 14.36 1.84
CA THR A 203 8.38 12.89 1.99
C THR A 203 8.51 12.20 0.64
N LEU A 204 7.74 12.65 -0.37
CA LEU A 204 7.83 12.09 -1.72
C LEU A 204 9.22 12.33 -2.32
N SER A 205 9.76 13.53 -2.18
CA SER A 205 11.13 13.87 -2.59
C SER A 205 12.17 12.99 -1.89
N GLN A 206 12.00 12.74 -0.59
CA GLN A 206 12.87 11.85 0.18
C GLN A 206 12.83 10.41 -0.34
N LEU A 207 11.64 9.86 -0.60
CA LEU A 207 11.46 8.52 -1.15
C LEU A 207 12.02 8.37 -2.58
N ILE A 208 11.88 9.40 -3.42
CA ILE A 208 12.48 9.42 -4.76
C ILE A 208 14.00 9.42 -4.65
N ARG A 209 14.58 10.26 -3.79
CA ARG A 209 16.03 10.30 -3.55
C ARG A 209 16.55 8.97 -3.03
N LEU A 210 15.81 8.31 -2.14
CA LEU A 210 16.12 6.96 -1.66
C LEU A 210 16.16 5.95 -2.81
N GLY A 211 15.14 5.95 -3.69
CA GLY A 211 15.10 5.06 -4.84
C GLY A 211 16.28 5.25 -5.79
N VAL A 212 16.64 6.50 -6.10
CA VAL A 212 17.81 6.84 -6.93
C VAL A 212 19.08 6.34 -6.25
N PHE A 213 19.27 6.63 -4.96
CA PHE A 213 20.43 6.18 -4.18
C PHE A 213 20.59 4.65 -4.21
N LEU A 214 19.52 3.90 -3.96
CA LEU A 214 19.55 2.42 -3.98
C LEU A 214 19.79 1.85 -5.38
N SER A 215 19.51 2.61 -6.45
CA SER A 215 19.77 2.19 -7.82
C SER A 215 21.22 2.43 -8.26
N GLU A 216 21.85 3.50 -7.77
CA GLU A 216 23.18 3.96 -8.19
C GLU A 216 24.30 3.47 -7.27
N GLU A 217 24.10 3.53 -5.95
CA GLU A 217 25.14 3.24 -4.96
C GLU A 217 25.72 1.82 -5.08
N PRO A 218 24.91 0.75 -5.25
CA PRO A 218 25.45 -0.58 -5.44
C PRO A 218 26.26 -0.72 -6.74
N MET A 219 25.99 0.11 -7.76
CA MET A 219 26.67 0.08 -9.05
C MET A 219 28.00 0.85 -9.03
N LYS A 220 28.32 1.61 -7.98
CA LYS A 220 29.60 2.35 -7.91
C LYS A 220 30.80 1.41 -8.05
N GLY A 221 31.72 1.82 -8.93
CA GLY A 221 32.91 1.04 -9.26
C GLY A 221 32.65 -0.23 -10.08
N GLN A 222 31.47 -0.38 -10.68
CA GLN A 222 31.13 -1.48 -11.59
C GLN A 222 30.60 -0.94 -12.92
N GLU A 223 31.29 -1.27 -14.01
CA GLU A 223 30.84 -0.91 -15.37
C GLU A 223 29.74 -1.85 -15.87
N GLU A 224 29.78 -3.13 -15.48
CA GLU A 224 28.81 -4.14 -15.86
C GLU A 224 27.93 -4.57 -14.68
N TYR A 225 26.67 -4.85 -14.98
CA TYR A 225 25.70 -5.36 -14.01
C TYR A 225 25.91 -6.85 -13.75
N VAL A 226 26.31 -7.17 -12.51
CA VAL A 226 26.40 -8.55 -12.01
C VAL A 226 25.37 -8.72 -10.87
N PRO A 227 24.30 -9.51 -11.06
CA PRO A 227 23.19 -9.61 -10.11
C PRO A 227 23.62 -9.94 -8.67
N GLU A 228 24.53 -10.89 -8.51
CA GLU A 228 24.98 -11.39 -7.20
C GLU A 228 25.76 -10.31 -6.45
N ILE A 229 26.62 -9.56 -7.16
CA ILE A 229 27.40 -8.48 -6.56
C ILE A 229 26.51 -7.29 -6.22
N PHE A 230 25.59 -6.94 -7.13
CA PHE A 230 24.60 -5.90 -6.88
C PHE A 230 23.77 -6.21 -5.63
N LYS A 231 23.22 -7.42 -5.54
CA LYS A 231 22.43 -7.86 -4.38
C LYS A 231 23.25 -7.82 -3.10
N MET A 232 24.48 -8.33 -3.12
CA MET A 232 25.38 -8.30 -1.95
C MET A 232 25.62 -6.86 -1.45
N LYS A 233 25.93 -5.92 -2.35
CA LYS A 233 26.15 -4.52 -2.02
C LYS A 233 24.86 -3.85 -1.53
N LEU A 234 23.74 -4.08 -2.20
CA LEU A 234 22.44 -3.53 -1.83
C LEU A 234 22.02 -3.97 -0.41
N THR A 235 22.15 -5.26 -0.09
CA THR A 235 21.87 -5.76 1.26
C THR A 235 22.78 -5.11 2.31
N LYS A 236 24.05 -4.83 1.98
CA LYS A 236 24.97 -4.12 2.88
C LYS A 236 24.53 -2.67 3.11
N ILE A 237 24.12 -1.97 2.05
CA ILE A 237 23.62 -0.58 2.12
C ILE A 237 22.34 -0.53 2.96
N LEU A 238 21.34 -1.38 2.66
CA LEU A 238 20.06 -1.41 3.36
C LEU A 238 20.23 -1.63 4.88
N ARG A 239 21.19 -2.49 5.28
CA ARG A 239 21.47 -2.76 6.70
C ARG A 239 21.92 -1.54 7.49
N HIS A 240 22.68 -0.63 6.86
CA HIS A 240 23.23 0.56 7.51
C HIS A 240 22.54 1.85 7.04
N LEU A 241 21.49 1.75 6.24
CA LEU A 241 20.83 2.89 5.59
C LEU A 241 20.42 3.97 6.58
N ARG A 242 19.89 3.59 7.74
CA ARG A 242 19.44 4.54 8.76
C ARG A 242 20.59 5.22 9.52
N GLU A 243 21.73 4.55 9.62
CA GLU A 243 22.91 5.05 10.33
C GLU A 243 23.74 5.96 9.43
N GLU A 244 23.93 5.56 8.18
CA GLU A 244 24.76 6.28 7.20
C GLU A 244 23.98 7.34 6.42
N HIS A 245 22.68 7.12 6.17
CA HIS A 245 21.82 8.00 5.36
C HIS A 245 20.42 8.23 5.99
N PRO A 246 20.33 8.71 7.25
CA PRO A 246 19.05 8.98 7.90
C PRO A 246 18.19 9.99 7.13
N GLU A 247 18.80 10.90 6.37
CA GLU A 247 18.12 11.89 5.55
C GLU A 247 17.34 11.31 4.37
N LEU A 248 17.55 10.03 4.02
CA LEU A 248 16.82 9.34 2.96
C LEU A 248 15.65 8.51 3.50
N VAL A 249 15.54 8.35 4.82
CA VAL A 249 14.52 7.52 5.45
C VAL A 249 13.43 8.41 6.07
N PRO A 250 12.16 8.30 5.63
CA PRO A 250 11.06 8.98 6.28
C PRO A 250 10.94 8.60 7.76
N GLN A 251 10.55 9.57 8.59
CA GLN A 251 10.31 9.31 10.01
C GLN A 251 8.99 8.54 10.18
N GLN A 252 8.92 7.58 11.11
CA GLN A 252 7.69 6.81 11.38
C GLN A 252 6.49 7.73 11.64
N VAL A 253 6.69 8.80 12.41
CA VAL A 253 5.61 9.76 12.73
C VAL A 253 5.01 10.40 11.47
N THR A 254 5.83 10.71 10.47
CA THR A 254 5.38 11.27 9.21
C THR A 254 4.60 10.23 8.41
N VAL A 255 5.08 8.98 8.36
CA VAL A 255 4.38 7.87 7.70
C VAL A 255 3.01 7.61 8.36
N GLY A 256 2.97 7.57 9.69
CA GLY A 256 1.74 7.38 10.44
C GLY A 256 0.77 8.55 10.32
N TYR A 257 1.28 9.78 10.22
CA TYR A 257 0.46 10.96 9.96
C TYR A 257 -0.32 10.82 8.63
N PHE A 258 0.35 10.38 7.56
CA PHE A 258 -0.32 10.18 6.27
C PHE A 258 -1.32 9.02 6.27
N SER A 259 -1.00 7.92 6.96
CA SER A 259 -1.88 6.75 7.04
C SER A 259 -3.12 7.01 7.89
N GLU A 260 -3.00 7.74 9.01
CA GLU A 260 -4.06 7.82 10.03
C GLU A 260 -4.75 9.18 10.13
N LEU A 261 -4.05 10.30 9.93
CA LEU A 261 -4.52 11.63 10.35
C LEU A 261 -4.72 12.63 9.21
N SER A 262 -3.90 12.55 8.15
CA SER A 262 -3.94 13.52 7.06
C SER A 262 -5.28 13.47 6.34
N ASN A 263 -5.80 14.64 5.99
CA ASN A 263 -6.98 14.81 5.13
C ASN A 263 -6.60 15.44 3.79
N TYR A 264 -5.31 15.39 3.42
CA TYR A 264 -4.82 15.96 2.18
C TYR A 264 -5.44 15.23 0.99
N PRO A 265 -6.11 15.92 0.06
CA PRO A 265 -6.82 15.28 -1.06
C PRO A 265 -5.92 14.44 -1.98
N GLY A 266 -4.61 14.72 -2.02
CA GLY A 266 -3.65 13.95 -2.80
C GLY A 266 -3.35 12.55 -2.23
N ILE A 267 -3.70 12.28 -0.97
CA ILE A 267 -3.51 10.98 -0.32
C ILE A 267 -4.82 10.21 -0.37
N ILE A 268 -4.86 9.16 -1.17
CA ILE A 268 -6.10 8.47 -1.53
C ILE A 268 -6.17 7.11 -0.82
N PRO A 269 -7.22 6.80 -0.04
CA PRO A 269 -7.45 5.46 0.48
C PRO A 269 -7.49 4.41 -0.65
N VAL A 270 -6.92 3.23 -0.43
CA VAL A 270 -6.88 2.18 -1.47
C VAL A 270 -8.29 1.82 -1.96
N GLN A 271 -9.27 1.73 -1.06
CA GLN A 271 -10.67 1.49 -1.42
C GLN A 271 -11.21 2.55 -2.39
N GLU A 272 -10.94 3.83 -2.14
CA GLU A 272 -11.42 4.93 -2.97
C GLU A 272 -10.77 4.89 -4.36
N TYR A 273 -9.47 4.63 -4.42
CA TYR A 273 -8.76 4.43 -5.68
C TYR A 273 -9.34 3.26 -6.49
N LEU A 274 -9.62 2.12 -5.84
CA LEU A 274 -10.25 0.98 -6.52
C LEU A 274 -11.64 1.33 -7.04
N ASN A 275 -12.46 2.00 -6.23
CA ASN A 275 -13.82 2.43 -6.63
C ASN A 275 -13.79 3.29 -7.90
N PHE A 276 -12.82 4.19 -8.02
CA PHE A 276 -12.65 5.02 -9.22
C PHE A 276 -12.49 4.17 -10.49
N TYR A 277 -11.70 3.09 -10.43
CA TYR A 277 -11.47 2.21 -11.58
C TYR A 277 -12.59 1.19 -11.82
N ASP A 278 -13.39 0.90 -10.80
CA ASP A 278 -14.54 0.01 -10.88
C ASP A 278 -15.82 0.76 -11.34
N MET A 279 -15.80 2.10 -11.44
CA MET A 279 -16.92 2.88 -11.98
C MET A 279 -17.22 2.54 -13.45
N PRO A 280 -18.52 2.56 -13.85
CA PRO A 280 -18.94 2.41 -15.24
C PRO A 280 -18.25 3.45 -16.15
N TYR A 281 -17.59 2.99 -17.21
CA TYR A 281 -16.99 3.84 -18.23
C TYR A 281 -18.01 4.13 -19.33
N GLU A 282 -18.58 5.33 -19.33
CA GLU A 282 -19.43 5.79 -20.44
C GLU A 282 -18.57 6.23 -21.62
N ILE A 283 -18.59 5.45 -22.71
CA ILE A 283 -17.85 5.71 -23.96
C ILE A 283 -18.40 6.96 -24.69
N THR A 284 -19.59 7.43 -24.32
CA THR A 284 -20.33 8.47 -25.03
C THR A 284 -20.14 9.86 -24.43
N LEU A 285 -18.92 10.35 -24.28
CA LEU A 285 -18.58 11.78 -24.31
C LEU A 285 -17.06 11.93 -24.19
N GLN A 286 -16.48 12.74 -25.09
CA GLN A 286 -15.06 13.13 -25.15
C GLN A 286 -14.10 12.21 -25.92
N SER A 287 -14.37 12.07 -27.22
CA SER A 287 -13.28 12.07 -28.21
C SER A 287 -12.55 13.42 -28.15
N GLY A 288 -11.58 13.60 -27.25
CA GLY A 288 -10.69 14.76 -27.32
C GLY A 288 -9.93 15.19 -26.06
N THR A 289 -10.40 14.89 -24.84
CA THR A 289 -9.92 15.67 -23.67
C THR A 289 -9.77 14.93 -22.35
N THR A 290 -10.16 13.65 -22.25
CA THR A 290 -10.13 12.91 -20.97
C THR A 290 -8.74 12.50 -20.48
N TRP A 291 -7.74 12.45 -21.36
CA TRP A 291 -6.36 12.14 -20.95
C TRP A 291 -5.71 13.28 -20.16
N GLU A 292 -6.07 14.53 -20.46
CA GLU A 292 -5.48 15.70 -19.80
C GLU A 292 -5.98 15.87 -18.36
N HIS A 293 -7.19 15.42 -18.05
CA HIS A 293 -7.72 15.43 -16.68
C HIS A 293 -7.19 14.30 -15.80
N LEU A 294 -6.80 13.15 -16.37
CA LEU A 294 -6.15 12.06 -15.61
C LEU A 294 -4.71 12.41 -15.20
N LEU A 295 -4.07 13.35 -15.91
CA LEU A 295 -2.75 13.91 -15.57
C LEU A 295 -2.81 14.99 -14.47
N LEU A 296 -3.99 15.45 -14.06
CA LEU A 296 -4.12 16.46 -12.99
C LEU A 296 -3.95 15.87 -11.58
N LEU A 297 -3.87 14.55 -11.44
CA LEU A 297 -3.45 13.86 -10.21
C LEU A 297 -1.94 13.53 -10.20
N SER A 298 -1.20 14.00 -11.21
CA SER A 298 0.27 13.92 -11.31
C SER A 298 0.90 15.30 -11.30
N TYR A 299 0.68 16.05 -10.22
CA TYR A 299 1.57 17.14 -9.80
C TYR A 299 2.53 16.65 -8.73
#